data_AF-A0A318HKW4-F1
#
_entry.id   AF-A0A318HKW4-F1
#
_cell.length_a   1.000
_cell.length_b   1.000
_cell.length_c   1.000
_cell.angle_alpha   90.00
_cell.angle_beta   90.00
_cell.angle_gamma   90.00
#
_symmetry.space_group_name_H-M   'P 1'
#
loop_
_entity.id
_entity.type
_entity.pdbx_description
1 polymer ?
#
loop_
_entity_poly.entity_id
_entity_poly.type
_entity_poly.pdbx_seq_one_letter_code
_entity_poly.pdbx_strand_id
1 'polypeptide(L)'
;MYRWMVVAITSTALAVSGCSTTKPTIPTPTASKPSSSAASPSPQASSSETAAAGEPLDGNACVEITQANLDLATATDADAAHKAGDAFEKYDLPASVKDAVEHFVGTGGAQFDDPQYDKYNNAIESWIKQVCPL
;
A
#
# COMPACT_ATOMS: atom_id res chain seq x y z
N MET A 1 2.00 -39.83 -17.88
CA MET A 1 3.32 -39.66 -17.23
C MET A 1 3.87 -38.28 -17.58
N TYR A 2 3.71 -37.29 -16.69
CA TYR A 2 4.31 -35.97 -16.89
C TYR A 2 5.59 -35.86 -16.07
N ARG A 3 6.70 -35.66 -16.78
CA ARG A 3 8.07 -35.64 -16.29
C ARG A 3 8.31 -34.35 -15.52
N TRP A 4 8.83 -34.53 -14.31
CA TRP A 4 9.36 -33.50 -13.43
C TRP A 4 10.37 -32.61 -14.17
N MET A 5 10.21 -31.29 -14.04
CA MET A 5 11.27 -30.33 -14.33
C MET A 5 11.79 -29.76 -13.02
N VAL A 6 13.12 -29.79 -12.92
CA VAL A 6 13.94 -29.55 -11.74
C VAL A 6 13.99 -28.06 -11.44
N VAL A 7 13.67 -27.70 -10.19
CA VAL A 7 13.83 -26.34 -9.64
C VAL A 7 15.31 -26.10 -9.34
N ALA A 8 15.93 -25.14 -10.02
CA ALA A 8 17.27 -24.65 -9.69
C ALA A 8 17.13 -23.43 -8.78
N ILE A 9 17.42 -23.60 -7.49
CA ILE A 9 17.44 -22.51 -6.50
C ILE A 9 18.82 -21.88 -6.53
N THR A 10 18.97 -20.74 -7.20
CA THR A 10 20.17 -19.91 -7.10
C THR A 10 20.06 -18.98 -5.90
N SER A 11 20.83 -19.27 -4.84
CA SER A 11 20.97 -18.40 -3.68
C SER A 11 21.87 -17.20 -4.02
N THR A 12 21.28 -16.03 -4.24
CA THR A 12 22.01 -14.76 -4.26
C THR A 12 22.16 -14.23 -2.84
N ALA A 13 23.42 -14.13 -2.40
CA ALA A 13 23.78 -13.59 -1.09
C ALA A 13 23.42 -12.10 -1.01
N LEU A 14 22.57 -11.74 -0.05
CA LEU A 14 22.32 -10.35 0.31
C LEU A 14 23.52 -9.83 1.10
N ALA A 15 24.27 -8.90 0.51
CA ALA A 15 25.24 -8.08 1.23
C ALA A 15 24.47 -7.08 2.10
N VAL A 16 24.32 -7.40 3.38
CA VAL A 16 23.85 -6.44 4.40
C VAL A 16 24.93 -5.39 4.63
N SER A 17 24.71 -4.18 4.11
CA SER A 17 25.41 -2.97 4.53
C SER A 17 24.88 -2.55 5.91
N GLY A 18 25.81 -2.15 6.78
CA GLY A 18 25.58 -2.03 8.21
C GLY A 18 24.68 -0.87 8.64
N CYS A 19 24.03 -1.07 9.79
CA CYS A 19 23.65 0.01 10.68
C CYS A 19 24.19 -0.34 12.08
N SER A 20 25.24 0.37 12.49
CA SER A 20 25.73 0.37 13.87
C SER A 20 24.64 0.84 14.81
N THR A 21 24.22 0.02 15.76
CA THR A 21 23.99 0.44 17.15
C THR A 21 23.61 -0.78 17.99
N THR A 22 24.51 -1.24 18.86
CA THR A 22 24.08 -1.93 20.07
C THR A 22 25.10 -1.63 21.16
N LYS A 23 24.71 -0.69 22.02
CA LYS A 23 25.32 -0.44 23.32
C LYS A 23 24.74 -1.44 24.31
N PRO A 24 25.55 -2.26 25.00
CA PRO A 24 25.12 -2.82 26.27
C PRO A 24 25.89 -2.16 27.40
N THR A 25 25.18 -1.74 28.44
CA THR A 25 25.52 -1.95 29.85
C THR A 25 24.65 -1.02 30.71
N ILE A 26 23.74 -1.64 31.48
CA ILE A 26 23.11 -1.07 32.67
C ILE A 26 24.07 -1.35 33.84
N PRO A 27 24.40 -0.33 34.66
CA PRO A 27 23.94 -0.37 36.05
C PRO A 27 23.46 1.01 36.56
N THR A 28 22.37 1.00 37.33
CA THR A 28 22.01 2.02 38.35
C THR A 28 22.90 1.76 39.61
N PRO A 29 23.13 2.69 40.58
CA PRO A 29 22.32 3.86 40.93
C PRO A 29 23.07 5.15 41.40
N THR A 30 22.25 6.16 41.76
CA THR A 30 22.46 7.23 42.78
C THR A 30 22.72 8.68 42.34
N ALA A 31 21.93 9.56 42.98
CA ALA A 31 22.10 10.99 43.30
C ALA A 31 21.49 12.07 42.38
N SER A 32 20.25 12.45 42.73
CA SER A 32 19.80 13.80 43.13
C SER A 32 20.23 15.07 42.37
N LYS A 33 19.27 15.73 41.70
CA LYS A 33 18.77 17.07 42.10
C LYS A 33 17.54 17.50 41.27
N PRO A 34 16.64 18.34 41.84
CA PRO A 34 15.35 18.68 41.25
C PRO A 34 15.39 20.00 40.47
N SER A 35 14.51 20.18 39.48
CA SER A 35 13.92 21.48 39.16
C SER A 35 12.71 21.35 38.23
N SER A 36 11.57 21.73 38.81
CA SER A 36 10.40 22.45 38.28
C SER A 36 10.19 22.59 36.77
N SER A 37 9.03 22.15 36.26
CA SER A 37 7.83 23.00 36.11
C SER A 37 6.78 22.39 35.15
N ALA A 38 5.55 22.34 35.66
CA ALA A 38 4.24 22.56 35.03
C ALA A 38 3.97 22.18 33.55
N ALA A 39 2.97 21.32 33.33
CA ALA A 39 1.62 21.68 32.85
C ALA A 39 0.90 20.50 32.14
N SER A 40 -0.36 20.27 32.50
CA SER A 40 -1.39 19.52 31.76
C SER A 40 -2.23 20.51 30.90
N PRO A 41 -3.22 20.13 30.05
CA PRO A 41 -3.61 18.84 29.45
C PRO A 41 -4.06 18.90 27.93
N SER A 42 -4.43 17.73 27.36
CA SER A 42 -5.42 17.47 26.27
C SER A 42 -5.11 17.90 24.81
N PRO A 43 -5.94 17.50 23.81
CA PRO A 43 -6.36 16.15 23.38
C PRO A 43 -5.97 15.91 21.90
N GLN A 44 -5.71 14.67 21.47
CA GLN A 44 -5.55 14.42 20.03
C GLN A 44 -6.89 13.95 19.45
N ALA A 45 -7.46 14.84 18.65
CA ALA A 45 -8.72 14.72 17.97
C ALA A 45 -8.79 13.48 17.09
N SER A 46 -9.94 12.82 17.16
CA SER A 46 -10.43 11.90 16.14
C SER A 46 -10.61 12.68 14.84
N SER A 47 -9.75 12.46 13.85
CA SER A 47 -10.06 12.84 12.47
C SER A 47 -10.82 11.69 11.84
N SER A 48 -12.14 11.80 11.83
CA SER A 48 -12.95 11.10 10.84
C SER A 48 -12.64 11.75 9.50
N GLU A 49 -11.73 11.16 8.74
CA GLU A 49 -11.53 11.50 7.34
C GLU A 49 -12.74 10.96 6.58
N THR A 50 -13.76 11.80 6.43
CA THR A 50 -14.65 11.69 5.27
C THR A 50 -13.76 11.96 4.06
N ALA A 51 -13.33 10.90 3.39
CA ALA A 51 -12.65 10.99 2.10
C ALA A 51 -13.48 11.89 1.20
N ALA A 52 -12.94 13.07 0.88
CA ALA A 52 -13.58 13.96 -0.07
C ALA A 52 -13.70 13.21 -1.40
N ALA A 53 -14.86 13.31 -2.02
CA ALA A 53 -15.02 12.82 -3.37
C ALA A 53 -14.00 13.54 -4.26
N GLY A 54 -13.03 12.80 -4.80
CA GLY A 54 -11.97 13.37 -5.64
C GLY A 54 -12.56 14.20 -6.78
N GLU A 55 -11.92 15.33 -7.09
CA GLU A 55 -12.28 16.13 -8.26
C GLU A 55 -12.28 15.26 -9.53
N PRO A 56 -13.18 15.53 -10.50
CA PRO A 56 -13.18 14.79 -11.75
C PRO A 56 -11.82 14.95 -12.44
N LEU A 57 -11.24 13.82 -12.85
CA LEU A 57 -10.02 13.77 -13.62
C LEU A 57 -10.29 14.23 -15.06
N ASP A 58 -9.25 14.70 -15.75
CA ASP A 58 -9.35 15.01 -17.17
C ASP A 58 -9.50 13.73 -18.02
N GLY A 59 -9.94 13.89 -19.27
CA GLY A 59 -10.21 12.76 -20.14
C GLY A 59 -9.02 11.82 -20.38
N ASN A 60 -7.78 12.33 -20.41
CA ASN A 60 -6.60 11.49 -20.57
C ASN A 60 -6.30 10.72 -19.28
N ALA A 61 -6.35 11.40 -18.13
CA ALA A 61 -6.23 10.75 -16.83
C ALA A 61 -7.29 9.65 -16.61
N CYS A 62 -8.51 9.85 -17.13
CA CYS A 62 -9.55 8.83 -17.07
C CYS A 62 -9.27 7.61 -17.95
N VAL A 63 -8.67 7.79 -19.12
CA VAL A 63 -8.22 6.67 -19.95
C VAL A 63 -7.09 5.91 -19.24
N GLU A 64 -6.12 6.63 -18.66
CA GLU A 64 -5.01 6.04 -17.92
C GLU A 64 -5.47 5.22 -16.72
N ILE A 65 -6.36 5.75 -15.88
CA ILE A 65 -6.85 5.05 -14.68
C ILE A 65 -7.72 3.85 -15.03
N THR A 66 -8.53 3.96 -16.10
CA THR A 66 -9.38 2.85 -16.55
C THR A 66 -8.53 1.74 -17.14
N GLN A 67 -7.49 2.09 -17.90
CA GLN A 67 -6.51 1.13 -18.41
C GLN A 67 -5.75 0.46 -17.26
N ALA A 68 -5.30 1.22 -16.28
CA ALA A 68 -4.62 0.69 -15.09
C ALA A 68 -5.52 -0.30 -14.33
N ASN A 69 -6.81 -0.01 -14.19
CA ASN A 69 -7.77 -0.93 -13.59
C ASN A 69 -7.90 -2.24 -14.39
N LEU A 70 -7.99 -2.14 -15.71
CA LEU A 70 -8.04 -3.32 -16.59
C LEU A 70 -6.74 -4.13 -16.54
N ASP A 71 -5.59 -3.47 -16.54
CA ASP A 71 -4.28 -4.10 -16.41
C ASP A 71 -4.15 -4.81 -15.05
N LEU A 72 -4.60 -4.18 -13.96
CA LEU A 72 -4.60 -4.80 -12.62
C LEU A 72 -5.56 -5.99 -12.53
N ALA A 73 -6.72 -5.89 -13.19
CA ALA A 73 -7.72 -6.95 -13.22
C ALA A 73 -7.30 -8.15 -14.08
N THR A 74 -6.40 -7.95 -15.04
CA THR A 74 -5.95 -8.99 -15.97
C THR A 74 -4.50 -9.43 -15.73
N ALA A 75 -3.78 -8.78 -14.83
CA ALA A 75 -2.44 -9.17 -14.42
C ALA A 75 -2.41 -10.61 -13.91
N THR A 76 -1.41 -11.36 -14.35
CA THR A 76 -1.19 -12.77 -13.97
C THR A 76 0.13 -12.99 -13.25
N ASP A 77 0.88 -11.91 -13.01
CA ASP A 77 2.18 -11.90 -12.37
C ASP A 77 2.43 -10.58 -11.65
N ALA A 78 3.41 -10.61 -10.74
CA ALA A 78 3.73 -9.48 -9.88
C ALA A 78 4.21 -8.26 -10.69
N ASP A 79 5.02 -8.44 -11.74
CA ASP A 79 5.54 -7.32 -12.52
C ASP A 79 4.42 -6.56 -13.24
N ALA A 80 3.47 -7.27 -13.85
CA ALA A 80 2.31 -6.67 -14.48
C ALA A 80 1.42 -5.94 -13.46
N ALA A 81 1.18 -6.57 -12.31
CA ALA A 81 0.35 -5.98 -11.25
C ALA A 81 1.01 -4.72 -10.66
N HIS A 82 2.31 -4.76 -10.37
CA HIS A 82 3.07 -3.60 -9.91
C HIS A 82 3.01 -2.45 -10.91
N LYS A 83 3.23 -2.73 -12.20
CA LYS A 83 3.13 -1.71 -13.25
C LYS A 83 1.74 -1.07 -13.31
N ALA A 84 0.68 -1.86 -13.12
CA ALA A 84 -0.68 -1.34 -13.04
C ALA A 84 -0.88 -0.48 -11.78
N GLY A 85 -0.37 -0.94 -10.63
CA GLY A 85 -0.34 -0.17 -9.37
C GLY A 85 0.35 1.19 -9.50
N ASP A 86 1.52 1.25 -10.13
CA ASP A 86 2.30 2.48 -10.36
C ASP A 86 1.52 3.52 -11.20
N ALA A 87 0.53 3.08 -11.98
CA ALA A 87 -0.36 4.00 -12.68
C ALA A 87 -1.33 4.70 -11.70
N PHE A 88 -1.88 3.97 -10.73
CA PHE A 88 -2.74 4.54 -9.68
C PHE A 88 -1.99 5.49 -8.73
N GLU A 89 -0.71 5.23 -8.43
CA GLU A 89 0.08 6.06 -7.51
C GLU A 89 0.25 7.53 -7.93
N LYS A 90 -0.03 7.85 -9.20
CA LYS A 90 0.05 9.22 -9.74
C LYS A 90 -1.11 10.10 -9.29
N TYR A 91 -2.16 9.51 -8.71
CA TYR A 91 -3.40 10.19 -8.35
C TYR A 91 -3.60 10.20 -6.84
N ASP A 92 -4.42 11.15 -6.36
CA ASP A 92 -4.80 11.21 -4.96
C ASP A 92 -5.89 10.16 -4.67
N LEU A 93 -5.47 8.94 -4.34
CA LEU A 93 -6.35 7.82 -4.08
C LEU A 93 -6.93 7.91 -2.65
N PRO A 94 -8.24 7.75 -2.48
CA PRO A 94 -8.82 7.48 -1.17
C PRO A 94 -8.17 6.24 -0.54
N ALA A 95 -8.03 6.22 0.79
CA ALA A 95 -7.40 5.11 1.50
C ALA A 95 -7.97 3.73 1.12
N SER A 96 -9.29 3.62 0.94
CA SER A 96 -9.94 2.37 0.53
C SER A 96 -9.54 1.89 -0.88
N VAL A 97 -9.26 2.81 -1.79
CA VAL A 97 -8.81 2.50 -3.16
C VAL A 97 -7.35 2.14 -3.16
N LYS A 98 -6.53 2.86 -2.39
CA LYS A 98 -5.13 2.55 -2.19
C LYS A 98 -4.95 1.15 -1.59
N ASP A 99 -5.67 0.83 -0.51
CA ASP A 99 -5.65 -0.51 0.09
C ASP A 99 -6.05 -1.60 -0.91
N ALA A 100 -7.03 -1.33 -1.77
CA ALA A 100 -7.48 -2.25 -2.81
C ALA A 100 -6.40 -2.50 -3.88
N VAL A 101 -5.77 -1.43 -4.36
CA VAL A 101 -4.68 -1.52 -5.34
C VAL A 101 -3.48 -2.26 -4.73
N GLU A 102 -3.05 -1.89 -3.53
CA GLU A 102 -1.93 -2.55 -2.84
C GLU A 102 -2.21 -4.04 -2.60
N HIS A 103 -3.44 -4.39 -2.24
CA HIS A 103 -3.84 -5.79 -2.09
C HIS A 103 -3.72 -6.56 -3.40
N PHE A 104 -4.30 -6.05 -4.49
CA PHE A 104 -4.22 -6.71 -5.79
C PHE A 104 -2.80 -6.75 -6.36
N VAL A 105 -1.99 -5.72 -6.13
CA VAL A 105 -0.56 -5.75 -6.44
C VAL A 105 0.14 -6.87 -5.66
N GLY A 106 -0.14 -6.98 -4.36
CA GLY A 106 0.41 -8.02 -3.48
C GLY A 106 0.01 -9.45 -3.89
N THR A 107 -1.14 -9.61 -4.55
CA THR A 107 -1.61 -10.90 -5.09
C THR A 107 -1.23 -11.14 -6.55
N GLY A 108 -0.46 -10.27 -7.18
CA GLY A 108 -0.04 -10.41 -8.57
C GLY A 108 -1.15 -10.15 -9.60
N GLY A 109 -2.15 -9.37 -9.22
CA GLY A 109 -3.35 -9.06 -9.98
C GLY A 109 -4.63 -9.36 -9.18
N ALA A 110 -5.78 -8.96 -9.71
CA ALA A 110 -7.06 -9.25 -9.09
C ALA A 110 -7.41 -10.74 -9.20
N GLN A 111 -7.40 -11.45 -8.07
CA GLN A 111 -7.67 -12.89 -8.01
C GLN A 111 -9.15 -13.16 -7.71
N PHE A 112 -9.86 -13.87 -8.60
CA PHE A 112 -11.31 -14.13 -8.44
C PHE A 112 -11.66 -15.04 -7.25
N ASP A 113 -10.71 -15.86 -6.80
CA ASP A 113 -10.84 -16.73 -5.62
C ASP A 113 -10.45 -16.02 -4.32
N ASP A 114 -10.05 -14.74 -4.40
CA ASP A 114 -9.79 -13.93 -3.23
C ASP A 114 -11.09 -13.62 -2.46
N PRO A 115 -11.17 -13.93 -1.15
CA PRO A 115 -12.36 -13.63 -0.35
C PRO A 115 -12.68 -12.13 -0.24
N GLN A 116 -11.72 -11.26 -0.56
CA GLN A 116 -11.84 -9.81 -0.54
C GLN A 116 -11.99 -9.21 -1.94
N TYR A 117 -12.01 -10.02 -3.02
CA TYR A 117 -12.10 -9.55 -4.40
C TYR A 117 -13.21 -8.52 -4.58
N ASP A 118 -14.44 -8.86 -4.21
CA ASP A 118 -15.60 -7.98 -4.39
C ASP A 118 -15.43 -6.67 -3.63
N LYS A 119 -14.89 -6.71 -2.40
CA LYS A 119 -14.67 -5.50 -1.60
C LYS A 119 -13.71 -4.55 -2.33
N TYR A 120 -12.57 -5.05 -2.78
CA TYR A 120 -11.52 -4.25 -3.37
C TYR A 120 -11.85 -3.81 -4.80
N ASN A 121 -12.42 -4.70 -5.62
CA ASN A 121 -12.87 -4.35 -6.96
C ASN A 121 -13.95 -3.25 -6.92
N ASN A 122 -14.94 -3.37 -6.03
CA ASN A 122 -15.97 -2.34 -5.89
C ASN A 122 -15.40 -1.00 -5.40
N ALA A 123 -14.39 -1.01 -4.52
CA ALA A 123 -13.74 0.22 -4.07
C ALA A 123 -13.10 0.98 -5.23
N ILE A 124 -12.32 0.27 -6.08
CA ILE A 124 -11.67 0.86 -7.24
C ILE A 124 -12.71 1.32 -8.27
N GLU A 125 -13.67 0.47 -8.63
CA GLU A 125 -14.70 0.83 -9.63
C GLU A 125 -15.55 2.02 -9.22
N SER A 126 -15.97 2.06 -7.94
CA SER A 126 -16.82 3.15 -7.44
C SER A 126 -16.07 4.47 -7.47
N TRP A 127 -14.78 4.46 -7.14
CA TRP A 127 -13.94 5.64 -7.23
C TRP A 127 -13.72 6.08 -8.68
N ILE A 128 -13.40 5.16 -9.60
CA ILE A 128 -13.26 5.48 -11.03
C ILE A 128 -14.54 6.10 -11.57
N LYS A 129 -15.71 5.53 -11.27
CA LYS A 129 -17.01 6.09 -11.71
C LYS A 129 -17.27 7.50 -11.17
N GLN A 130 -16.71 7.83 -9.99
CA GLN A 130 -16.85 9.15 -9.39
C GLN A 130 -15.91 10.17 -10.02
N VAL A 131 -14.64 9.80 -10.27
CA VAL A 131 -13.64 10.73 -10.80
C VAL A 131 -13.61 10.76 -12.33
N CYS A 132 -14.21 9.78 -12.99
CA CYS A 132 -14.33 9.67 -14.45
C CYS A 132 -15.79 9.52 -14.89
N PRO A 133 -16.59 10.59 -14.74
CA PRO A 133 -17.95 10.60 -15.25
C PRO A 133 -17.96 10.53 -16.78
N LEU A 134 -18.79 9.63 -17.31
CA LEU A 134 -19.06 9.48 -18.74
C LEU A 134 -19.96 10.62 -19.27
#